data_AF-A0A6C1PNV7-F1
#
_entry.id   AF-A0A6C1PNV7-F1
#
_cell.length_a   1.000
_cell.length_b   1.000
_cell.length_c   1.000
_cell.angle_alpha   90.00
_cell.angle_beta   90.00
_cell.angle_gamma   90.00
#
_symmetry.space_group_name_H-M   'P 1'
#
loop_
_entity.id
_entity.type
_entity.pdbx_description
1 polymer ?
#
loop_
_entity_poly.entity_id
_entity_poly.type
_entity_poly.pdbx_seq_one_letter_code
_entity_poly.pdbx_strand_id
1 'polypeptide(L)'
;MTRATIGLSGSSLTITGTVDRTTVRELHRRYRKLGRVRVTSIDVAAVDRIDSAGVAFLDEIRSGSGDPPAIVGAKEPVQGLIDLLDTGSVTARPEVAREPWLGRLGGVLIDGWEAAAAHLRLSSTITFWSLAAPFDRRSRRRGAIAAQCRTIGSSAVPIVGFLSLIIGVIVVLQAVLQL
;
A
#
# COMPACT_ATOMS: atom_id res chain seq x y z
N MET A 1 -0.65 3.03 -23.30
CA MET A 1 0.08 3.24 -22.04
C MET A 1 1.06 4.39 -22.26
N THR A 2 0.70 5.59 -21.80
CA THR A 2 1.46 6.82 -22.05
C THR A 2 2.70 6.81 -21.16
N ARG A 3 3.90 6.76 -21.76
CA ARG A 3 5.18 6.80 -21.03
C ARG A 3 5.26 8.10 -20.25
N ALA A 4 5.65 8.02 -18.97
CA ALA A 4 5.88 9.20 -18.18
C ALA A 4 7.23 9.84 -18.54
N THR A 5 7.25 11.16 -18.73
CA THR A 5 8.43 11.90 -19.14
C THR A 5 8.62 13.13 -18.27
N ILE A 6 9.89 13.44 -18.03
CA ILE A 6 10.35 14.56 -17.21
C ILE A 6 11.17 15.46 -18.13
N GLY A 7 10.80 16.73 -18.20
CA GLY A 7 11.53 17.77 -18.91
C GLY A 7 11.93 18.88 -17.94
N LEU A 8 13.11 19.46 -18.15
CA LEU A 8 13.53 20.68 -17.47
C LEU A 8 13.53 21.82 -18.48
N SER A 9 12.84 22.90 -18.12
CA SER A 9 12.89 24.17 -18.86
C SER A 9 13.30 25.26 -17.87
N GLY A 10 14.61 25.58 -17.82
CA GLY A 10 15.17 26.50 -16.83
C GLY A 10 15.06 25.98 -15.39
N SER A 11 14.29 26.67 -14.55
CA SER A 11 13.99 26.29 -13.15
C SER A 11 12.62 25.62 -12.96
N SER A 12 11.89 25.36 -14.05
CA SER A 12 10.60 24.67 -14.02
C SER A 12 10.74 23.21 -14.47
N LEU A 13 10.21 22.30 -13.66
CA LEU A 13 10.19 20.87 -13.92
C LEU A 13 8.81 20.48 -14.46
N THR A 14 8.74 20.03 -15.71
CA THR A 14 7.48 19.58 -16.32
C THR A 14 7.40 18.06 -16.25
N ILE A 15 6.29 17.55 -15.69
CA ILE A 15 5.98 16.12 -15.60
C ILE A 15 4.80 15.83 -16.53
N THR A 16 4.97 14.84 -17.41
CA THR A 16 3.98 14.47 -18.42
C THR A 16 3.61 12.99 -18.29
N GLY A 17 2.34 12.67 -18.51
CA GLY A 17 1.82 11.29 -18.54
C GLY A 17 1.32 10.78 -17.19
N THR A 18 1.27 9.46 -17.05
CA THR A 18 0.76 8.76 -15.85
C THR A 18 1.86 8.55 -14.82
N VAL A 19 1.69 9.09 -13.60
CA VAL A 19 2.65 8.96 -12.50
C VAL A 19 2.14 7.92 -11.51
N ASP A 20 2.64 6.69 -11.63
CA ASP A 20 2.26 5.56 -10.78
C ASP A 20 3.49 4.80 -10.27
N ARG A 21 3.28 3.81 -9.39
CA ARG A 21 4.33 2.94 -8.84
C ARG A 21 5.25 2.33 -9.91
N THR A 22 4.75 2.09 -11.12
CA THR A 22 5.55 1.49 -12.20
C THR A 22 6.41 2.53 -12.92
N THR A 23 5.91 3.76 -13.09
CA THR A 23 6.60 4.83 -13.82
C THR A 23 7.50 5.70 -12.94
N VAL A 24 7.19 5.83 -11.65
CA VAL A 24 7.94 6.63 -10.67
C VAL A 24 9.40 6.22 -10.58
N ARG A 25 9.72 4.92 -10.68
CA ARG A 25 11.12 4.45 -10.62
C ARG A 25 11.97 4.98 -11.78
N GLU A 26 11.39 5.09 -12.98
CA GLU A 26 12.08 5.62 -14.14
C GLU A 26 12.19 7.15 -14.07
N LEU A 27 11.13 7.83 -13.64
CA LEU A 27 11.11 9.26 -13.33
C LEU A 27 12.18 9.65 -12.32
N HIS A 28 12.28 8.94 -11.20
CA HIS A 28 13.26 9.19 -10.15
C HIS A 28 14.70 9.00 -10.65
N ARG A 29 14.96 7.97 -11.48
CA ARG A 29 16.28 7.79 -12.12
C ARG A 29 16.64 8.95 -13.06
N ARG A 30 15.67 9.45 -13.83
CA ARG A 30 15.89 10.59 -14.74
C ARG A 30 16.11 11.87 -13.96
N TYR A 31 15.32 12.11 -12.90
CA TYR A 31 15.51 13.24 -12.00
C TYR A 31 16.90 13.24 -11.36
N ARG A 32 17.36 12.11 -10.82
CA ARG A 32 18.73 11.98 -10.28
C ARG A 32 19.83 12.25 -11.30
N LYS A 33 19.62 11.91 -12.58
CA LYS A 33 20.59 12.19 -13.65
C LYS A 33 20.70 13.68 -13.98
N LEU A 34 19.68 14.47 -13.69
CA LEU A 34 19.68 15.92 -13.94
C LEU A 34 20.53 16.70 -12.92
N GLY A 35 20.92 16.08 -11.80
CA GLY A 35 21.77 16.70 -10.77
C GLY A 35 21.01 17.59 -9.78
N ARG A 36 21.74 18.30 -8.91
CA ARG A 36 21.18 19.25 -7.94
C ARG A 36 20.77 20.56 -8.64
N VAL A 37 19.74 20.50 -9.48
CA VAL A 37 19.13 21.69 -10.10
C VAL A 37 18.15 22.30 -9.10
N ARG A 38 18.22 23.62 -8.87
CA ARG A 38 17.19 24.32 -8.08
C ARG A 38 15.91 24.37 -8.91
N VAL A 39 14.92 23.58 -8.51
CA VAL A 39 13.57 23.61 -9.09
C VAL A 39 12.74 24.60 -8.29
N THR A 40 12.12 25.57 -8.97
CA THR A 40 11.27 26.60 -8.36
C THR A 40 9.79 26.30 -8.57
N SER A 41 9.44 25.63 -9.67
CA SER A 41 8.07 25.19 -9.95
C SER A 41 8.04 23.79 -10.55
N ILE A 42 7.03 23.02 -10.18
CA ILE A 42 6.74 21.70 -10.76
C ILE A 42 5.41 21.83 -11.51
N ASP A 43 5.48 21.74 -12.83
CA ASP A 43 4.30 21.75 -13.69
C ASP A 43 3.78 20.32 -13.90
N VAL A 44 2.54 20.08 -13.45
CA VAL A 44 1.83 18.81 -13.53
C VAL A 44 0.59 18.87 -14.45
N ALA A 45 0.47 19.91 -15.29
CA ALA A 45 -0.67 20.09 -16.21
C ALA A 45 -0.91 18.90 -17.15
N ALA A 46 0.17 18.24 -17.58
CA ALA A 46 0.13 17.09 -18.47
C ALA A 46 0.07 15.74 -17.73
N VAL A 47 -0.19 15.75 -16.41
CA VAL A 47 -0.37 14.53 -15.61
C VAL A 47 -1.85 14.13 -15.63
N ASP A 48 -2.14 12.95 -16.17
CA ASP A 48 -3.52 12.44 -16.25
C ASP A 48 -3.96 11.71 -14.98
N ARG A 49 -3.04 11.02 -14.31
CA ARG A 49 -3.27 10.31 -13.04
C ARG A 49 -2.02 10.27 -12.18
N ILE A 50 -2.22 10.35 -10.87
CA ILE A 50 -1.19 10.21 -9.84
C ILE A 50 -1.62 9.15 -8.81
N ASP A 51 -0.68 8.38 -8.26
CA ASP A 51 -0.90 7.50 -7.10
C ASP A 51 -0.09 7.96 -5.88
N SER A 52 -0.16 7.22 -4.77
CA SER A 52 0.60 7.54 -3.56
C SER A 52 2.12 7.52 -3.73
N ALA A 53 2.66 6.69 -4.63
CA ALA A 53 4.08 6.69 -4.96
C ALA A 53 4.46 7.94 -5.78
N GLY A 54 3.55 8.41 -6.63
CA GLY A 54 3.68 9.67 -7.36
C GLY A 54 3.67 10.88 -6.45
N VAL A 55 2.78 10.93 -5.46
CA VAL A 55 2.76 12.02 -4.48
C VAL A 55 4.03 12.01 -3.62
N ALA A 56 4.47 10.83 -3.15
CA ALA A 56 5.73 10.71 -2.40
C ALA A 56 6.95 11.17 -3.22
N PHE A 57 6.94 10.96 -4.54
CA PHE A 57 7.99 11.47 -5.43
C PHE A 57 7.98 13.01 -5.54
N LEU A 58 6.80 13.64 -5.60
CA LEU A 58 6.69 15.10 -5.57
C LEU A 58 7.19 15.66 -4.23
N ASP A 59 6.83 15.01 -3.13
CA ASP A 59 7.26 15.39 -1.78
C ASP A 59 8.79 15.25 -1.61
N GLU A 60 9.40 14.22 -2.19
CA GLU A 60 10.86 14.06 -2.23
C GLU A 60 11.55 15.22 -2.98
N ILE A 61 10.98 15.67 -4.10
CA ILE A 61 11.50 16.84 -4.84
C ILE A 61 11.34 18.11 -4.02
N ARG A 62 10.20 18.27 -3.32
CA ARG A 62 9.93 19.44 -2.47
C ARG A 62 10.87 19.50 -1.26
N SER A 63 11.05 18.38 -0.59
CA SER A 63 11.93 18.25 0.59
C SER A 63 13.42 18.33 0.25
N GLY A 64 13.80 17.96 -0.98
CA GLY A 64 15.18 18.06 -1.46
C GLY A 64 15.62 19.47 -1.87
N SER A 65 14.67 20.40 -2.01
CA SER A 65 14.91 21.79 -2.39
C SER A 65 14.82 22.65 -1.14
N GLY A 66 15.82 23.50 -0.88
CA GLY A 66 15.84 24.35 0.33
C GLY A 66 14.66 25.34 0.42
N ASP A 67 14.01 25.61 -0.71
CA ASP A 67 12.74 26.32 -0.82
C ASP A 67 11.76 25.40 -1.59
N PRO A 68 10.59 25.04 -1.03
CA PRO A 68 9.71 24.05 -1.64
C PRO A 68 9.10 24.58 -2.95
N PRO A 69 9.39 23.97 -4.11
CA PRO A 69 8.80 24.40 -5.37
C PRO A 69 7.28 24.36 -5.35
N ALA A 70 6.67 25.36 -6.00
CA ALA A 70 5.22 25.44 -6.17
C ALA A 70 4.76 24.42 -7.21
N ILE A 71 3.72 23.65 -6.89
CA ILE A 71 3.06 22.75 -7.84
C ILE A 71 2.06 23.57 -8.64
N VAL A 72 2.20 23.59 -9.97
CA VAL A 72 1.38 24.38 -10.89
C VAL A 72 0.66 23.44 -11.87
N GLY A 73 -0.58 23.77 -12.22
CA GLY A 73 -1.33 23.06 -13.26
C GLY A 73 -1.97 21.74 -12.82
N ALA A 74 -2.13 21.47 -11.53
CA ALA A 74 -2.79 20.23 -11.08
C ALA A 74 -4.28 20.21 -11.49
N LYS A 75 -4.72 19.12 -12.12
CA LYS A 75 -6.15 18.86 -12.36
C LYS A 75 -6.83 18.48 -11.02
N GLU A 76 -8.11 18.83 -10.83
CA GLU A 76 -8.88 18.55 -9.58
C GLU A 76 -8.62 17.17 -8.93
N PRO A 77 -8.69 16.02 -9.64
CA PRO A 77 -8.46 14.71 -9.03
C PRO A 77 -7.01 14.47 -8.60
N VAL A 78 -6.03 15.12 -9.26
CA VAL A 78 -4.61 15.07 -8.90
C VAL A 78 -4.34 15.97 -7.70
N GLN A 79 -4.96 17.16 -7.68
CA GLN A 79 -4.81 18.11 -6.58
C GLN A 79 -5.39 17.57 -5.27
N GLY A 80 -6.59 16.96 -5.30
CA GLY A 80 -7.17 16.35 -4.10
C GLY A 80 -6.34 15.20 -3.51
N LEU A 81 -5.63 14.44 -4.35
CA LEU A 81 -4.71 13.39 -3.86
C LEU A 81 -3.42 13.96 -3.30
N ILE A 82 -2.90 15.03 -3.90
CA ILE A 82 -1.73 15.75 -3.38
C ILE A 82 -2.07 16.32 -2.01
N ASP A 83 -3.20 17.02 -1.86
CA ASP A 83 -3.58 17.65 -0.59
C ASP A 83 -3.88 16.63 0.51
N LEU A 84 -4.49 15.48 0.16
CA LEU A 84 -4.80 14.42 1.13
C LEU A 84 -3.55 13.70 1.66
N LEU A 85 -2.52 13.57 0.82
CA LEU A 85 -1.28 12.86 1.11
C LEU A 85 -0.11 13.80 1.38
N ASP A 86 -0.34 15.11 1.37
CA ASP A 86 0.65 16.10 1.77
C ASP A 86 0.93 15.89 3.26
N THR A 87 2.12 15.40 3.56
CA THR A 87 2.50 15.07 4.94
C THR A 87 2.94 16.32 5.70
N GLY A 88 2.89 17.50 5.05
CA GLY A 88 3.54 18.71 5.52
C GLY A 88 5.05 18.52 5.42
N SER A 89 5.76 19.57 5.01
CA SER A 89 7.22 19.55 4.88
C SER A 89 7.88 19.14 6.20
N VAL A 90 8.18 17.85 6.35
CA VAL A 90 8.96 17.34 7.47
C VAL A 90 10.35 17.94 7.28
N THR A 91 10.70 18.83 8.20
CA THR A 91 12.00 19.52 8.27
C THR A 91 13.14 18.59 7.88
N ALA A 92 13.88 19.04 6.87
CA ALA A 92 15.15 18.53 6.36
C ALA A 92 15.65 17.24 7.05
N ARG A 93 15.56 16.12 6.32
CA ARG A 93 16.25 14.88 6.67
C ARG A 93 17.71 15.23 6.97
N PRO A 94 18.24 14.92 8.17
CA PRO A 94 19.64 15.21 8.48
C PRO A 94 20.50 14.59 7.38
N GLU A 95 21.41 15.38 6.82
CA GLU A 95 22.31 14.92 5.76
C GLU A 95 23.07 13.72 6.33
N VAL A 96 22.73 12.54 5.83
CA VAL A 96 23.28 11.27 6.31
C VAL A 96 24.78 11.34 6.03
N ALA A 97 25.54 11.61 7.10
CA ALA A 97 27.00 11.54 7.05
C ALA A 97 27.35 10.20 6.43
N ARG A 98 28.29 10.18 5.47
CA ARG A 98 28.71 8.94 4.81
C ARG A 98 29.28 8.02 5.87
N GLU A 99 28.44 7.11 6.36
CA GLU A 99 28.85 6.19 7.40
C GLU A 99 29.94 5.27 6.86
N PRO A 100 31.07 5.11 7.58
CA PRO A 100 32.04 4.08 7.27
C PRO A 100 31.35 2.70 7.33
N TRP A 101 31.89 1.71 6.61
CA TRP A 101 31.25 0.40 6.46
C TRP A 101 30.94 -0.32 7.80
N LEU A 102 31.71 -0.04 8.86
CA LEU A 102 31.41 -0.50 10.24
C LEU A 102 30.14 0.15 10.80
N GLY A 103 29.94 1.45 10.57
CA GLY A 103 28.74 2.19 11.01
C GLY A 103 27.49 1.63 10.36
N ARG A 104 27.57 1.30 9.06
CA ARG A 104 26.47 0.68 8.32
C ARG A 104 26.13 -0.72 8.83
N LEU A 105 27.13 -1.52 9.19
CA LEU A 105 26.90 -2.86 9.76
C LEU A 105 26.27 -2.77 11.16
N GLY A 106 26.75 -1.82 11.97
CA GLY A 106 26.19 -1.53 13.30
C GLY A 106 24.74 -1.05 13.22
N GLY A 107 24.45 -0.10 12.32
CA GLY A 107 23.09 0.39 12.08
C GLY A 107 22.13 -0.74 11.66
N VAL A 108 22.53 -1.58 10.70
CA VAL A 108 21.71 -2.73 10.28
C VAL A 108 21.47 -3.73 11.41
N LEU A 109 22.46 -3.95 12.29
CA LEU A 109 22.32 -4.88 13.41
C LEU A 109 21.39 -4.32 14.50
N ILE A 110 21.50 -3.02 14.81
CA ILE A 110 20.67 -2.33 15.79
C ILE A 110 19.24 -2.19 15.27
N ASP A 111 19.05 -1.71 14.04
CA ASP A 111 17.75 -1.58 13.39
C ASP A 111 17.08 -2.95 13.23
N GLY A 112 17.87 -3.98 12.87
CA GLY A 112 17.39 -5.35 12.77
C GLY A 112 16.93 -5.92 14.12
N TRP A 113 17.65 -5.61 15.20
CA TRP A 113 17.28 -6.02 16.55
C TRP A 113 15.99 -5.32 17.02
N GLU A 114 15.88 -4.02 16.79
CA GLU A 114 14.68 -3.24 17.13
C GLU A 114 13.46 -3.73 16.33
N ALA A 115 13.63 -3.98 15.04
CA ALA A 115 12.59 -4.56 14.19
C ALA A 115 12.19 -5.97 14.62
N ALA A 116 13.14 -6.81 15.04
CA ALA A 116 12.86 -8.14 15.57
C ALA A 116 12.09 -8.07 16.90
N ALA A 117 12.50 -7.19 17.82
CA ALA A 117 11.82 -6.97 19.08
C ALA A 117 10.39 -6.44 18.87
N ALA A 118 10.19 -5.52 17.92
CA ALA A 118 8.87 -5.03 17.54
C ALA A 118 7.97 -6.15 16.98
N HIS A 119 8.50 -6.99 16.08
CA HIS A 119 7.78 -8.15 15.55
C HIS A 119 7.40 -9.16 16.64
N LEU A 120 8.31 -9.45 17.56
CA LEU A 120 8.06 -10.34 18.70
C LEU A 120 6.98 -9.78 19.62
N ARG A 121 7.00 -8.48 19.90
CA ARG A 121 6.00 -7.81 20.74
C ARG A 121 4.63 -7.83 20.09
N LEU A 122 4.56 -7.57 18.78
CA LEU A 122 3.31 -7.64 18.02
C LEU A 122 2.79 -9.07 17.94
N SER A 123 3.65 -10.04 17.61
CA SER A 123 3.28 -11.46 17.52
C SER A 123 2.80 -12.01 18.86
N SER A 124 3.48 -11.66 19.96
CA SER A 124 3.07 -12.02 21.32
C SER A 124 1.70 -11.44 21.65
N THR A 125 1.46 -10.17 21.33
CA THR A 125 0.18 -9.50 21.56
C THR A 125 -0.95 -10.17 20.77
N ILE A 126 -0.74 -10.43 19.48
CA ILE A 126 -1.73 -11.09 18.62
C ILE A 126 -2.01 -12.51 19.13
N THR A 127 -0.96 -13.26 19.50
CA THR A 127 -1.10 -14.63 20.00
C THR A 127 -1.84 -14.65 21.34
N PHE A 128 -1.48 -13.77 22.27
CA PHE A 128 -2.14 -13.63 23.57
C PHE A 128 -3.62 -13.32 23.40
N TRP A 129 -3.95 -12.31 22.59
CA TRP A 129 -5.35 -11.95 22.33
C TRP A 129 -6.09 -13.02 21.53
N SER A 130 -5.44 -13.73 20.61
CA SER A 130 -6.08 -14.82 19.86
C SER A 130 -6.43 -16.01 20.75
N LEU A 131 -5.57 -16.34 21.72
CA LEU A 131 -5.83 -17.40 22.70
C LEU A 131 -6.80 -16.94 23.79
N ALA A 132 -6.74 -15.69 24.25
CA ALA A 132 -7.60 -15.17 25.31
C ALA A 132 -8.99 -14.74 24.82
N ALA A 133 -9.13 -14.30 23.57
CA ALA A 133 -10.39 -13.87 22.96
C ALA A 133 -11.53 -14.91 23.03
N PRO A 134 -11.30 -16.23 22.85
CA PRO A 134 -12.38 -17.22 23.02
C PRO A 134 -12.86 -17.35 24.47
N PHE A 135 -12.07 -16.97 25.47
CA PHE A 135 -12.41 -17.05 26.90
C PHE A 135 -13.07 -15.78 27.45
N ASP A 136 -12.87 -14.62 26.80
CA ASP A 136 -13.51 -13.38 27.22
C ASP A 136 -14.99 -13.34 26.79
N ARG A 137 -15.88 -13.59 27.77
CA ARG A 137 -17.34 -13.58 27.58
C ARG A 137 -17.89 -12.20 27.18
N ARG A 138 -17.18 -11.10 27.43
CA ARG A 138 -17.69 -9.73 27.25
C ARG A 138 -17.46 -9.17 25.83
N SER A 139 -16.43 -9.65 25.13
CA SER A 139 -16.10 -9.24 23.74
C SER A 139 -16.86 -10.05 22.66
N ARG A 140 -17.45 -11.19 23.04
CA ARG A 140 -18.13 -12.09 22.11
C ARG A 140 -19.51 -11.54 21.72
N ARG A 141 -19.60 -10.79 20.61
CA ARG A 141 -20.86 -10.51 19.90
C ARG A 141 -21.43 -11.83 19.34
N ARG A 142 -22.01 -12.67 20.21
CA ARG A 142 -22.61 -13.97 19.86
C ARG A 142 -23.62 -13.85 18.70
N GLY A 143 -24.31 -12.70 18.60
CA GLY A 143 -25.21 -12.40 17.50
C GLY A 143 -24.54 -12.33 16.12
N ALA A 144 -23.29 -11.87 16.03
CA ALA A 144 -22.55 -11.81 14.76
C ALA A 144 -22.15 -13.20 14.27
N ILE A 145 -21.71 -14.07 15.18
CA ILE A 145 -21.39 -15.47 14.85
C ILE A 145 -22.66 -16.20 14.37
N ALA A 146 -23.77 -16.05 15.10
CA ALA A 146 -25.04 -16.65 14.71
C ALA A 146 -25.56 -16.12 13.36
N ALA A 147 -25.42 -14.81 13.11
CA ALA A 147 -25.77 -14.22 11.82
C ALA A 147 -24.88 -14.76 10.68
N GLN A 148 -23.57 -14.86 10.91
CA GLN A 148 -22.63 -15.42 9.94
C GLN A 148 -22.91 -16.89 9.64
N CYS A 149 -23.18 -17.70 10.66
CA CYS A 149 -23.60 -19.10 10.50
C CYS A 149 -24.90 -19.21 9.70
N ARG A 150 -25.86 -18.32 9.92
CA ARG A 150 -27.10 -18.29 9.15
C ARG A 150 -26.84 -17.94 7.68
N THR A 151 -26.03 -16.93 7.40
CA THR A 151 -25.68 -16.52 6.03
C THR A 151 -24.92 -17.61 5.27
N ILE A 152 -23.94 -18.26 5.93
CA ILE A 152 -23.18 -19.37 5.35
C ILE A 152 -24.12 -20.56 5.12
N GLY A 153 -24.94 -20.89 6.11
CA GLY A 153 -25.91 -21.98 6.04
C GLY A 153 -26.91 -21.78 4.89
N SER A 154 -27.57 -20.62 4.83
CA SER A 154 -28.55 -20.33 3.77
C SER A 154 -27.94 -20.35 2.38
N SER A 155 -26.68 -19.92 2.23
CA SER A 155 -25.97 -19.96 0.94
C SER A 155 -25.56 -21.38 0.54
N ALA A 156 -25.32 -22.27 1.51
CA ALA A 156 -24.90 -23.64 1.26
C ALA A 156 -26.05 -24.64 1.05
N VAL A 157 -27.26 -24.33 1.55
CA VAL A 157 -28.45 -25.21 1.45
C VAL A 157 -28.72 -25.73 0.03
N PRO A 158 -28.68 -24.91 -1.04
CA PRO A 158 -28.96 -25.41 -2.39
C PRO A 158 -27.96 -26.48 -2.84
N ILE A 159 -26.66 -26.27 -2.59
CA ILE A 159 -25.59 -27.19 -3.00
C ILE A 159 -25.73 -28.52 -2.24
N VAL A 160 -25.96 -28.46 -0.93
CA VAL A 160 -26.16 -29.66 -0.11
C VAL A 160 -27.43 -30.40 -0.56
N GLY A 161 -28.51 -29.69 -0.87
CA GLY A 161 -29.74 -30.28 -1.41
C GLY A 161 -29.52 -31.03 -2.73
N PHE A 162 -28.79 -30.43 -3.68
CA PHE A 162 -28.43 -31.11 -4.93
C PHE A 162 -27.58 -32.36 -4.68
N LEU A 163 -26.58 -32.29 -3.80
CA LEU A 163 -25.74 -33.44 -3.46
C LEU A 163 -26.57 -34.56 -2.83
N SER A 164 -27.45 -34.24 -1.87
CA SER A 164 -28.34 -35.24 -1.24
C SER A 164 -29.29 -35.88 -2.26
N LEU A 165 -29.82 -35.12 -3.21
CA LEU A 165 -30.66 -35.65 -4.29
C LEU A 165 -29.88 -36.63 -5.17
N ILE A 166 -28.69 -36.23 -5.63
CA ILE A 166 -27.83 -37.07 -6.48
C ILE A 166 -27.45 -38.36 -5.76
N ILE A 167 -27.07 -38.27 -4.49
CA ILE A 167 -26.74 -39.44 -3.66
C ILE A 167 -27.96 -40.38 -3.57
N GLY A 168 -29.17 -39.85 -3.33
CA GLY A 168 -30.39 -40.65 -3.30
C GLY A 168 -30.64 -41.41 -4.60
N VAL A 169 -30.49 -40.75 -5.75
CA VAL A 169 -30.64 -41.39 -7.07
C VAL A 169 -29.60 -42.49 -7.28
N ILE A 170 -28.34 -42.25 -6.91
CA ILE A 170 -27.27 -43.25 -7.01
C ILE A 170 -27.60 -44.47 -6.16
N VAL A 171 -28.07 -44.28 -4.92
CA VAL A 171 -28.44 -45.37 -4.01
C VAL A 171 -29.59 -46.22 -4.59
N VAL A 172 -30.61 -45.59 -5.16
CA VAL A 172 -31.72 -46.31 -5.82
C VAL A 172 -31.23 -47.11 -7.02
N LEU A 173 -30.39 -46.51 -7.87
CA LEU A 173 -29.83 -47.20 -9.04
C LEU A 173 -28.96 -48.38 -8.62
N GLN A 174 -28.14 -48.22 -7.57
CA GLN A 174 -27.33 -49.30 -7.01
C GLN A 174 -28.20 -50.44 -6.46
N ALA A 175 -29.31 -50.14 -5.78
CA ALA A 175 -30.22 -51.16 -5.26
C ALA A 175 -30.88 -51.99 -6.37
N VAL A 176 -31.15 -51.40 -7.54
CA VAL A 176 -31.69 -52.12 -8.71
C VAL A 176 -30.61 -52.96 -9.40
N LEU A 177 -29.38 -52.46 -9.51
CA LEU A 177 -28.27 -53.17 -10.17
C LEU A 177 -27.70 -54.33 -9.33
N GLN A 178 -27.87 -54.30 -8.01
CA GLN A 178 -27.45 -55.35 -7.09
C GLN A 178 -28.51 -56.43 -6.86
N LEU A 179 -29.71 -56.28 -7.45
CA LEU A 179 -30.78 -57.28 -7.44
C LEU A 179 -30.73 -58.10 -8.74
#